data_AF-A0A4Y2P5A6-F1
#
_entry.id   AF-A0A4Y2P5A6-F1
#
_cell.length_a   1.000
_cell.length_b   1.000
_cell.length_c   1.000
_cell.angle_alpha   90.00
_cell.angle_beta   90.00
_cell.angle_gamma   90.00
#
_symmetry.space_group_name_H-M   'P 1'
#
loop_
_entity.id
_entity.type
_entity.pdbx_description
1 polymer ?
#
loop_
_entity_poly.entity_id
_entity_poly.type
_entity_poly.pdbx_seq_one_letter_code
_entity_poly.pdbx_strand_id
1 'polypeptide(L)'
;MSSTYQSFFKYSACKGSKAATEYFFRKLTDKERDTVLFRTLCAALERDMRSYLLRGEQEKPRSDVLCYLLSLMTHEQRMKVFKKHPSSCLMCFLDWPWHDLFLDISDLIWNFLPKSRYDHVLDTMRNNILNLNLGYYFPDLFQKFFMRSPSDFRKYFVDRECMHYQIPFFCKFIYVEDAETIKIVLRNLDSCDKVRLLSGHKFFKLLSFLVEKEKWHLVELCIGEAMRSKEDWEILKKVYMDQTTWCRGDRKWKRFFELLDGTGVSASVTKCSEDETLTKAKRISSEEEAYDLTKKHKRH
;
A
#
# COMPACT_ATOMS: atom_id res chain seq x y z
N MET A 1 -33.14 -22.34 -22.22
CA MET A 1 -33.79 -21.36 -21.33
C MET A 1 -33.16 -21.47 -19.95
N SER A 2 -32.79 -20.35 -19.33
CA SER A 2 -32.23 -20.33 -17.97
C SER A 2 -33.35 -20.61 -16.97
N SER A 3 -33.14 -21.50 -16.00
CA SER A 3 -34.14 -21.75 -14.95
C SER A 3 -34.34 -20.48 -14.11
N THR A 4 -35.54 -20.29 -13.57
CA THR A 4 -35.87 -19.14 -12.69
C THR A 4 -34.87 -19.01 -11.53
N TYR A 5 -34.37 -20.14 -11.00
CA TYR A 5 -33.36 -20.16 -9.95
C TYR A 5 -31.98 -19.66 -10.40
N GLN A 6 -31.53 -19.95 -11.63
CA GLN A 6 -30.28 -19.38 -12.15
C GLN A 6 -30.34 -17.85 -12.23
N SER A 7 -31.48 -17.32 -12.67
CA SER A 7 -31.70 -15.87 -12.77
C SER A 7 -31.66 -15.21 -11.39
N PHE A 8 -32.33 -15.79 -10.39
CA PHE A 8 -32.30 -15.28 -9.02
C PHE A 8 -30.94 -15.44 -8.34
N PHE A 9 -30.24 -16.54 -8.59
CA PHE A 9 -28.85 -16.75 -8.15
C PHE A 9 -27.95 -15.61 -8.65
N LYS A 10 -27.94 -15.37 -9.96
CA LYS A 10 -27.14 -14.31 -10.57
C LYS A 10 -27.52 -12.93 -10.02
N TYR A 11 -28.81 -12.64 -9.93
CA TYR A 11 -29.30 -11.35 -9.43
C TYR A 11 -28.86 -11.10 -7.99
N SER A 12 -29.05 -12.08 -7.10
CA SER A 12 -28.68 -11.98 -5.68
C SER A 12 -27.18 -11.73 -5.51
N ALA A 13 -26.35 -12.40 -6.31
CA ALA A 13 -24.91 -12.24 -6.28
C ALA A 13 -24.50 -10.82 -6.70
N CYS A 14 -25.05 -10.31 -7.81
CA CYS A 14 -24.81 -8.94 -8.27
C CYS A 14 -25.28 -7.89 -7.25
N LYS A 15 -26.32 -8.19 -6.46
CA LYS A 15 -26.80 -7.31 -5.39
C LYS A 15 -26.02 -7.42 -4.07
N GLY A 16 -25.05 -8.33 -3.96
CA GLY A 16 -24.23 -8.48 -2.75
C GLY A 16 -24.92 -9.24 -1.62
N SER A 17 -25.99 -10.00 -1.89
CA SER A 17 -26.71 -10.75 -0.85
C SER A 17 -26.21 -12.19 -0.73
N LYS A 18 -25.21 -12.43 0.13
CA LYS A 18 -24.62 -13.77 0.34
C LYS A 18 -25.65 -14.83 0.70
N ALA A 19 -26.53 -14.55 1.67
CA ALA A 19 -27.55 -15.51 2.10
C ALA A 19 -28.50 -15.93 0.95
N ALA A 20 -28.95 -14.97 0.13
CA ALA A 20 -29.79 -15.26 -1.02
C ALA A 20 -29.01 -16.03 -2.10
N THR A 21 -27.74 -15.65 -2.35
CA THR A 21 -26.86 -16.36 -3.29
C THR A 21 -26.65 -17.82 -2.89
N GLU A 22 -26.40 -18.09 -1.61
CA GLU A 22 -26.30 -19.45 -1.07
C GLU A 22 -27.61 -20.23 -1.24
N TYR A 23 -28.73 -19.62 -0.87
CA TYR A 23 -30.05 -20.24 -0.98
C TYR A 23 -30.35 -20.67 -2.42
N PHE A 24 -30.21 -19.75 -3.39
CA PHE A 24 -30.49 -20.05 -4.78
C PHE A 24 -29.49 -21.03 -5.39
N PHE A 25 -28.21 -21.00 -4.97
CA PHE A 25 -27.21 -21.97 -5.42
C PHE A 25 -27.58 -23.41 -5.03
N ARG A 26 -28.10 -23.61 -3.81
CA ARG A 26 -28.54 -24.94 -3.34
C ARG A 26 -29.72 -25.49 -4.16
N LYS A 27 -30.53 -24.63 -4.76
CA LYS A 27 -31.68 -25.02 -5.61
C LYS A 27 -31.30 -25.38 -7.04
N LEU A 28 -30.04 -25.16 -7.45
CA LEU A 28 -29.55 -25.53 -8.78
C LEU A 28 -29.17 -27.01 -8.84
N THR A 29 -29.35 -27.61 -10.00
CA THR A 29 -28.78 -28.93 -10.34
C THR A 29 -27.28 -28.83 -10.59
N ASP A 30 -26.55 -29.94 -10.49
CA ASP A 30 -25.08 -29.92 -10.62
C ASP A 30 -24.60 -29.40 -11.99
N LYS A 31 -25.30 -29.77 -13.07
CA LYS A 31 -25.04 -29.25 -14.42
C LYS A 31 -25.22 -27.73 -14.51
N GLU A 32 -26.21 -27.19 -13.81
CA GLU A 32 -26.44 -25.74 -13.78
C GLU A 32 -25.37 -25.02 -12.97
N ARG A 33 -24.94 -25.59 -11.83
CA ARG A 33 -23.91 -25.00 -10.97
C ARG A 33 -22.61 -24.76 -11.74
N ASP A 34 -22.11 -25.75 -12.47
CA ASP A 34 -20.87 -25.65 -13.23
C ASP A 34 -20.91 -24.56 -14.31
N THR A 35 -22.08 -24.34 -14.91
CA THR A 35 -22.23 -23.37 -16.00
C THR A 35 -22.51 -21.94 -15.51
N VAL A 36 -23.15 -21.79 -14.36
CA VAL A 36 -23.62 -20.47 -13.88
C VAL A 36 -22.59 -19.77 -12.98
N LEU A 37 -21.72 -20.51 -12.28
CA LEU A 37 -20.76 -19.95 -11.32
C LEU A 37 -19.83 -18.92 -11.98
N PHE A 38 -19.13 -19.32 -13.04
CA PHE A 38 -18.20 -18.45 -13.77
C PHE A 38 -18.88 -17.18 -14.28
N ARG A 39 -20.06 -17.34 -14.92
CA ARG A 39 -20.83 -16.22 -15.49
C ARG A 39 -21.33 -15.26 -14.42
N THR A 40 -21.74 -15.79 -13.27
CA THR A 40 -22.25 -14.99 -12.16
C THR A 40 -21.15 -14.18 -11.50
N LEU A 41 -20.00 -14.81 -11.25
CA LEU A 41 -18.85 -14.11 -10.67
C LEU A 41 -18.35 -13.00 -11.61
N CYS A 42 -18.20 -13.27 -12.91
CA CYS A 42 -17.88 -12.22 -13.89
C CYS A 42 -18.88 -11.06 -13.85
N ALA A 43 -20.18 -11.35 -13.83
CA ALA A 43 -21.21 -10.30 -13.80
C ALA A 43 -21.17 -9.47 -12.51
N ALA A 44 -20.89 -10.10 -11.36
CA ALA A 44 -20.75 -9.41 -10.09
C ALA A 44 -19.51 -8.50 -10.09
N LEU A 45 -18.37 -8.97 -10.59
CA LEU A 45 -17.13 -8.18 -10.73
C LEU A 45 -17.27 -7.01 -11.72
N GLU A 46 -17.95 -7.22 -12.85
CA GLU A 46 -18.23 -6.16 -13.81
C GLU A 46 -19.14 -5.07 -13.23
N ARG A 47 -20.12 -5.46 -12.41
CA ARG A 47 -20.96 -4.50 -11.70
C ARG A 47 -20.15 -3.70 -10.69
N ASP A 48 -19.28 -4.37 -9.94
CA ASP A 48 -18.41 -3.73 -8.96
C ASP A 48 -17.50 -2.68 -9.62
N MET A 49 -16.88 -3.05 -10.73
CA MET A 49 -16.07 -2.14 -11.54
C MET A 49 -16.86 -0.94 -12.08
N ARG A 50 -18.11 -1.15 -12.51
CA ARG A 50 -18.99 -0.05 -12.95
C ARG A 50 -19.36 0.89 -11.81
N SER A 51 -19.62 0.34 -10.63
CA SER A 51 -19.90 1.12 -9.42
C SER A 51 -18.71 2.02 -9.06
N TYR A 52 -17.49 1.47 -9.13
CA TYR A 52 -16.25 2.23 -9.00
C TYR A 52 -16.15 3.39 -10.00
N LEU A 53 -16.46 3.15 -11.28
CA LEU A 53 -16.37 4.18 -12.33
C LEU A 53 -17.45 5.27 -12.23
N LEU A 54 -18.63 4.94 -11.70
CA LEU A 54 -19.81 5.81 -11.72
C LEU A 54 -20.06 6.54 -10.39
N ARG A 55 -19.15 6.44 -9.41
CA ARG A 55 -19.03 7.20 -8.16
C ARG A 55 -20.34 7.90 -7.71
N GLY A 56 -21.28 7.14 -7.12
CA GLY A 56 -22.60 7.70 -6.76
C GLY A 56 -23.45 6.91 -5.77
N GLU A 57 -23.33 5.58 -5.72
CA GLU A 57 -24.10 4.76 -4.78
C GLU A 57 -23.16 3.96 -3.87
N GLN A 58 -23.31 4.12 -2.55
CA GLN A 58 -22.71 3.21 -1.58
C GLN A 58 -23.44 1.86 -1.63
N GLU A 59 -23.10 1.06 -2.63
CA GLU A 59 -23.55 -0.32 -2.67
C GLU A 59 -22.82 -1.12 -1.58
N LYS A 60 -23.52 -2.08 -0.96
CA LYS A 60 -22.91 -2.96 0.04
C LYS A 60 -21.67 -3.66 -0.55
N PRO A 61 -20.58 -3.78 0.22
CA PRO A 61 -19.43 -4.59 -0.16
C PRO A 61 -19.86 -5.97 -0.63
N ARG A 62 -19.39 -6.37 -1.81
CA ARG A 62 -19.75 -7.67 -2.43
C ARG A 62 -18.77 -8.77 -2.09
N SER A 63 -17.71 -8.46 -1.35
CA SER A 63 -16.57 -9.34 -1.14
C SER A 63 -16.95 -10.67 -0.49
N ASP A 64 -17.95 -10.68 0.39
CA ASP A 64 -18.51 -11.92 0.94
C ASP A 64 -19.13 -12.84 -0.11
N VAL A 65 -19.88 -12.27 -1.06
CA VAL A 65 -20.45 -13.01 -2.19
C VAL A 65 -19.33 -13.48 -3.11
N LEU A 66 -18.38 -12.61 -3.43
CA LEU A 66 -17.29 -12.91 -4.37
C LEU A 66 -16.37 -14.01 -3.82
N CYS A 67 -16.00 -13.94 -2.54
CA CYS A 67 -15.25 -14.97 -1.84
C CYS A 67 -16.02 -16.29 -1.76
N TYR A 68 -17.33 -16.24 -1.47
CA TYR A 68 -18.18 -17.43 -1.52
C TYR A 68 -18.17 -18.07 -2.92
N LEU A 69 -18.40 -17.29 -3.98
CA LEU A 69 -18.39 -17.81 -5.36
C LEU A 69 -17.04 -18.39 -5.76
N LEU A 70 -15.93 -17.74 -5.36
CA LEU A 70 -14.57 -18.25 -5.58
C LEU A 70 -14.36 -19.58 -4.85
N SER A 71 -14.85 -19.72 -3.62
CA SER A 71 -14.71 -20.96 -2.83
C SER A 71 -15.36 -22.17 -3.50
N LEU A 72 -16.47 -21.96 -4.22
CA LEU A 72 -17.20 -23.00 -4.96
C LEU A 72 -16.54 -23.40 -6.27
N MET A 73 -15.62 -22.58 -6.79
CA MET A 73 -14.97 -22.84 -8.06
C MET A 73 -13.78 -23.78 -7.94
N THR A 74 -13.56 -24.57 -8.98
CA THR A 74 -12.30 -25.31 -9.18
C THR A 74 -11.13 -24.35 -9.39
N HIS A 75 -9.90 -24.84 -9.17
CA HIS A 75 -8.70 -24.04 -9.41
C HIS A 75 -8.63 -23.47 -10.83
N GLU A 76 -8.99 -24.26 -11.85
CA GLU A 76 -9.00 -23.81 -13.24
C GLU A 76 -10.02 -22.69 -13.49
N GLN A 77 -11.21 -22.79 -12.91
CA GLN A 77 -12.24 -21.75 -13.02
C GLN A 77 -11.77 -20.45 -12.34
N ARG A 78 -11.19 -20.54 -11.13
CA ARG A 78 -10.62 -19.35 -10.44
C ARG A 78 -9.55 -18.69 -11.31
N MET A 79 -8.64 -19.48 -11.88
CA MET A 79 -7.57 -18.95 -12.73
C MET A 79 -8.11 -18.24 -13.98
N LYS A 80 -9.17 -18.77 -14.59
CA LYS A 80 -9.85 -18.10 -15.72
C LYS A 80 -10.45 -16.75 -15.31
N VAL A 81 -11.01 -16.66 -14.10
CA VAL A 81 -11.58 -15.41 -13.58
C VAL A 81 -10.49 -14.39 -13.28
N PHE A 82 -9.41 -14.80 -12.61
CA PHE A 82 -8.26 -13.94 -12.30
C PHE A 82 -7.61 -13.35 -13.56
N LYS A 83 -7.48 -14.15 -14.63
CA LYS A 83 -7.01 -13.67 -15.93
C LYS A 83 -7.94 -12.64 -16.56
N LYS A 84 -9.25 -12.81 -16.41
CA LYS A 84 -10.26 -11.96 -17.05
C LYS A 84 -10.52 -10.65 -16.30
N HIS A 85 -10.49 -10.69 -14.97
CA HIS A 85 -10.82 -9.54 -14.11
C HIS A 85 -9.78 -9.34 -12.99
N PRO A 86 -8.48 -9.19 -13.32
CA PRO A 86 -7.40 -9.24 -12.33
C PRO A 86 -7.53 -8.16 -11.25
N SER A 87 -7.76 -6.90 -11.65
CA SER A 87 -7.86 -5.79 -10.69
C SER A 87 -9.09 -5.90 -9.81
N SER A 88 -10.28 -6.18 -10.37
CA SER A 88 -11.51 -6.33 -9.59
C SER A 88 -11.42 -7.47 -8.60
N CYS A 89 -10.87 -8.63 -9.00
CA CYS A 89 -10.68 -9.76 -8.09
C CYS A 89 -9.78 -9.40 -6.91
N LEU A 90 -8.66 -8.73 -7.18
CA LEU A 90 -7.72 -8.34 -6.13
C LEU A 90 -8.38 -7.39 -5.12
N MET A 91 -9.17 -6.43 -5.59
CA MET A 91 -9.80 -5.44 -4.72
C MET A 91 -10.83 -6.04 -3.77
N CYS A 92 -11.46 -7.17 -4.11
CA CYS A 92 -12.39 -7.86 -3.20
C CYS A 92 -11.73 -8.31 -1.90
N PHE A 93 -10.42 -8.58 -1.93
CA PHE A 93 -9.69 -9.02 -0.74
C PHE A 93 -9.23 -7.85 0.15
N LEU A 94 -9.52 -6.60 -0.23
CA LEU A 94 -9.28 -5.42 0.62
C LEU A 94 -10.45 -5.14 1.58
N ASP A 95 -11.56 -5.85 1.47
CA ASP A 95 -12.65 -5.73 2.44
C ASP A 95 -12.42 -6.64 3.63
N TRP A 96 -12.74 -6.17 4.84
CA TRP A 96 -12.77 -7.03 6.02
C TRP A 96 -13.79 -8.16 5.83
N PRO A 97 -13.47 -9.43 6.18
CA PRO A 97 -12.27 -9.93 6.86
C PRO A 97 -11.18 -10.52 5.94
N TRP A 98 -11.20 -10.24 4.64
CA TRP A 98 -10.46 -11.01 3.63
C TRP A 98 -8.99 -10.58 3.43
N HIS A 99 -8.49 -9.64 4.22
CA HIS A 99 -7.14 -9.06 4.10
C HIS A 99 -6.01 -10.09 4.19
N ASP A 100 -6.18 -11.15 4.99
CA ASP A 100 -5.16 -12.20 5.14
C ASP A 100 -4.88 -12.91 3.81
N LEU A 101 -5.87 -12.99 2.92
CA LEU A 101 -5.73 -13.58 1.60
C LEU A 101 -5.20 -12.60 0.56
N PHE A 102 -5.21 -11.30 0.85
CA PHE A 102 -4.92 -10.26 -0.13
C PHE A 102 -3.52 -10.39 -0.72
N LEU A 103 -2.51 -10.59 0.14
CA LEU A 103 -1.12 -10.64 -0.31
C LEU A 103 -0.85 -11.88 -1.18
N ASP A 104 -1.35 -13.04 -0.76
CA ASP A 104 -1.19 -14.29 -1.50
C ASP A 104 -1.84 -14.21 -2.89
N ILE A 105 -3.03 -13.59 -2.96
CA ILE A 105 -3.70 -13.36 -4.24
C ILE A 105 -2.98 -12.29 -5.06
N SER A 106 -2.41 -11.26 -4.43
CA SER A 106 -1.66 -10.21 -5.14
C SER A 106 -0.48 -10.77 -5.92
N ASP A 107 0.29 -11.68 -5.31
CA ASP A 107 1.46 -12.31 -5.92
C ASP A 107 1.08 -13.10 -7.18
N LEU A 108 -0.11 -13.72 -7.17
CA LEU A 108 -0.67 -14.38 -8.34
C LEU A 108 -1.16 -13.39 -9.41
N ILE A 109 -1.90 -12.36 -8.99
CA ILE A 109 -2.60 -11.41 -9.88
C ILE A 109 -1.62 -10.55 -10.68
N TRP A 110 -0.42 -10.28 -10.16
CA TRP A 110 0.59 -9.50 -10.91
C TRP A 110 0.91 -10.09 -12.28
N ASN A 111 0.86 -11.41 -12.43
CA ASN A 111 1.09 -12.09 -13.72
C ASN A 111 -0.01 -11.85 -14.76
N PHE A 112 -1.18 -11.37 -14.33
CA PHE A 112 -2.34 -11.17 -15.19
C PHE A 112 -2.78 -9.71 -15.28
N LEU A 113 -2.25 -8.83 -14.42
CA LEU A 113 -2.69 -7.45 -14.31
C LEU A 113 -2.02 -6.57 -15.38
N PRO A 114 -2.75 -6.11 -16.41
CA PRO A 114 -2.17 -5.21 -17.40
C PRO A 114 -1.99 -3.80 -16.81
N LYS A 115 -1.00 -3.06 -17.31
CA LYS A 115 -0.73 -1.66 -16.92
C LYS A 115 -1.95 -0.74 -16.99
N SER A 116 -2.83 -0.95 -17.96
CA SER A 116 -4.09 -0.20 -18.11
C SER A 116 -5.06 -0.35 -16.93
N ARG A 117 -4.79 -1.27 -16.01
CA ARG A 117 -5.59 -1.50 -14.79
C ARG A 117 -4.87 -1.08 -13.51
N TYR A 118 -3.65 -0.53 -13.58
CA TYR A 118 -2.94 -0.04 -12.40
C TYR A 118 -3.69 1.09 -11.71
N ASP A 119 -4.32 1.97 -12.47
CA ASP A 119 -5.20 3.02 -11.96
C ASP A 119 -6.29 2.49 -11.04
N HIS A 120 -6.99 1.44 -11.46
CA HIS A 120 -8.05 0.84 -10.67
C HIS A 120 -7.53 0.33 -9.31
N VAL A 121 -6.34 -0.27 -9.28
CA VAL A 121 -5.71 -0.75 -8.05
C VAL A 121 -5.33 0.42 -7.14
N LEU A 122 -4.61 1.39 -7.69
CA LEU A 122 -4.13 2.54 -6.91
C LEU A 122 -5.29 3.40 -6.41
N ASP A 123 -6.31 3.65 -7.22
CA ASP A 123 -7.46 4.45 -6.80
C ASP A 123 -8.28 3.75 -5.71
N THR A 124 -8.43 2.43 -5.78
CA THR A 124 -9.14 1.68 -4.74
C THR A 124 -8.34 1.69 -3.44
N MET A 125 -7.03 1.42 -3.49
CA MET A 125 -6.15 1.53 -2.32
C MET A 125 -6.17 2.94 -1.72
N ARG A 126 -6.10 3.96 -2.58
CA ARG A 126 -6.17 5.36 -2.19
C ARG A 126 -7.49 5.67 -1.49
N ASN A 127 -8.61 5.23 -2.05
CA ASN A 127 -9.92 5.43 -1.42
C ASN A 127 -9.94 4.75 -0.04
N ASN A 128 -9.40 3.54 0.12
CA ASN A 128 -9.34 2.88 1.43
C ASN A 128 -8.44 3.63 2.42
N ILE A 129 -7.28 4.11 1.99
CA ILE A 129 -6.32 4.84 2.84
C ILE A 129 -6.84 6.24 3.23
N LEU A 130 -7.53 6.93 2.32
CA LEU A 130 -8.02 8.29 2.52
C LEU A 130 -9.43 8.36 3.11
N ASN A 131 -10.19 7.26 3.12
CA ASN A 131 -11.55 7.28 3.65
C ASN A 131 -11.53 7.33 5.18
N LEU A 132 -11.67 8.55 5.69
CA LEU A 132 -11.71 8.86 7.13
C LEU A 132 -12.89 8.19 7.86
N ASN A 133 -13.97 7.84 7.15
CA ASN A 133 -15.15 7.22 7.74
C ASN A 133 -14.96 5.72 8.02
N LEU A 134 -13.99 5.07 7.38
CA LEU A 134 -13.75 3.63 7.56
C LEU A 134 -12.85 3.34 8.77
N GLY A 135 -12.17 4.33 9.35
CA GLY A 135 -11.39 4.14 10.59
C GLY A 135 -10.19 3.18 10.53
N TYR A 136 -9.99 2.45 9.42
CA TYR A 136 -8.96 1.42 9.30
C TYR A 136 -7.91 1.80 8.26
N TYR A 137 -6.92 2.57 8.68
CA TYR A 137 -5.66 2.67 7.95
C TYR A 137 -4.85 1.40 8.21
N PHE A 138 -4.59 0.60 7.16
CA PHE A 138 -3.77 -0.62 7.26
C PHE A 138 -2.39 -0.41 6.60
N PRO A 139 -1.47 0.30 7.29
CA PRO A 139 -0.13 0.58 6.74
C PRO A 139 0.61 -0.69 6.39
N ASP A 140 0.60 -1.70 7.27
CA ASP A 140 1.30 -2.97 7.07
C ASP A 140 0.89 -3.69 5.79
N LEU A 141 -0.40 -3.66 5.44
CA LEU A 141 -0.91 -4.29 4.23
C LEU A 141 -0.40 -3.57 2.99
N PHE A 142 -0.50 -2.23 2.99
CA PHE A 142 -0.01 -1.40 1.88
C PHE A 142 1.51 -1.54 1.71
N GLN A 143 2.27 -1.50 2.80
CA GLN A 143 3.72 -1.68 2.81
C GLN A 143 4.12 -3.02 2.18
N LYS A 144 3.55 -4.13 2.66
CA LYS A 144 3.84 -5.48 2.15
C LYS A 144 3.46 -5.62 0.69
N PHE A 145 2.30 -5.11 0.30
CA PHE A 145 1.87 -5.09 -1.10
C PHE A 145 2.82 -4.31 -1.99
N PHE A 146 3.21 -3.09 -1.58
CA PHE A 146 4.07 -2.23 -2.37
C PHE A 146 5.47 -2.84 -2.55
N MET A 147 6.02 -3.46 -1.50
CA MET A 147 7.31 -4.17 -1.57
C MET A 147 7.28 -5.32 -2.59
N ARG A 148 6.18 -6.09 -2.63
CA ARG A 148 6.00 -7.21 -3.55
C ARG A 148 5.59 -6.79 -4.97
N SER A 149 5.23 -5.52 -5.16
CA SER A 149 4.75 -5.05 -6.46
C SER A 149 5.86 -4.98 -7.51
N PRO A 150 5.55 -5.28 -8.78
CA PRO A 150 6.46 -5.12 -9.91
C PRO A 150 7.04 -3.71 -10.03
N SER A 151 8.27 -3.59 -10.54
CA SER A 151 8.94 -2.29 -10.70
C SER A 151 8.18 -1.32 -11.61
N ASP A 152 7.54 -1.84 -12.66
CA ASP A 152 6.73 -1.02 -13.57
C ASP A 152 5.44 -0.50 -12.92
N PHE A 153 4.86 -1.24 -11.97
CA PHE A 153 3.79 -0.73 -11.11
C PHE A 153 4.29 0.39 -10.19
N ARG A 154 5.45 0.22 -9.54
CA ARG A 154 6.05 1.24 -8.66
C ARG A 154 6.42 2.52 -9.43
N LYS A 155 6.94 2.40 -10.64
CA LYS A 155 7.16 3.54 -11.54
C LYS A 155 5.85 4.26 -11.88
N TYR A 156 4.80 3.49 -12.19
CA TYR A 156 3.48 4.04 -12.47
C TYR A 156 2.87 4.77 -11.26
N PHE A 157 3.10 4.24 -10.06
CA PHE A 157 2.74 4.93 -8.82
C PHE A 157 3.40 6.32 -8.75
N VAL A 158 4.69 6.44 -9.05
CA VAL A 158 5.39 7.74 -9.09
C VAL A 158 4.83 8.67 -10.18
N ASP A 159 4.52 8.14 -11.37
CA ASP A 159 3.86 8.92 -12.45
C ASP A 159 2.58 9.58 -11.93
N ARG A 160 1.76 8.80 -11.21
CA ARG A 160 0.48 9.25 -10.64
C ARG A 160 0.66 10.25 -9.50
N GLU A 161 1.61 10.02 -8.58
CA GLU A 161 1.93 10.94 -7.50
C GLU A 161 2.39 12.31 -8.04
N CYS A 162 3.16 12.32 -9.13
CA CYS A 162 3.62 13.56 -9.76
C CYS A 162 2.51 14.29 -10.54
N MET A 163 1.71 13.57 -11.35
CA MET A 163 0.85 14.21 -12.36
C MET A 163 -0.64 14.17 -12.03
N HIS A 164 -1.17 13.04 -11.56
CA HIS A 164 -2.60 12.78 -11.68
C HIS A 164 -3.43 13.05 -10.41
N TYR A 165 -2.88 12.85 -9.21
CA TYR A 165 -3.69 13.00 -8.00
C TYR A 165 -3.82 14.45 -7.53
N GLN A 166 -5.04 14.91 -7.25
CA GLN A 166 -5.26 16.17 -6.53
C GLN A 166 -4.71 16.08 -5.09
N ILE A 167 -4.82 14.91 -4.45
CA ILE A 167 -4.28 14.63 -3.12
C ILE A 167 -3.38 13.38 -3.22
N PRO A 168 -2.04 13.55 -3.15
CA PRO A 168 -1.07 12.45 -3.21
C PRO A 168 -1.24 11.44 -2.07
N PHE A 169 -0.81 10.18 -2.26
CA PHE A 169 -0.75 9.18 -1.20
C PHE A 169 0.10 9.66 -0.01
N PHE A 170 1.25 10.28 -0.30
CA PHE A 170 2.16 10.81 0.72
C PHE A 170 1.50 11.83 1.65
N CYS A 171 0.43 12.52 1.21
CA CYS A 171 -0.33 13.42 2.07
C CYS A 171 -0.86 12.71 3.32
N LYS A 172 -1.41 11.50 3.16
CA LYS A 172 -1.94 10.73 4.30
C LYS A 172 -0.81 10.26 5.20
N PHE A 173 0.24 9.68 4.63
CA PHE A 173 1.37 9.16 5.40
C PHE A 173 2.04 10.26 6.23
N ILE A 174 2.21 11.43 5.64
CA ILE A 174 2.74 12.62 6.33
C ILE A 174 1.78 13.08 7.42
N TYR A 175 0.47 13.16 7.14
CA TYR A 175 -0.51 13.64 8.10
C TYR A 175 -0.60 12.76 9.36
N VAL A 176 -0.47 11.43 9.21
CA VAL A 176 -0.45 10.50 10.34
C VAL A 176 0.97 10.20 10.85
N GLU A 177 1.98 10.89 10.33
CA GLU A 177 3.41 10.69 10.66
C GLU A 177 3.89 9.23 10.52
N ASP A 178 3.37 8.50 9.53
CA ASP A 178 3.79 7.13 9.23
C ASP A 178 5.13 7.13 8.47
N ALA A 179 6.18 7.32 9.25
CA ALA A 179 7.56 7.29 8.80
C ALA A 179 7.93 5.94 8.16
N GLU A 180 7.43 4.81 8.66
CA GLU A 180 7.81 3.50 8.16
C GLU A 180 7.21 3.24 6.77
N THR A 181 5.95 3.62 6.52
CA THR A 181 5.37 3.55 5.17
C THR A 181 6.12 4.46 4.19
N ILE A 182 6.44 5.70 4.59
CA ILE A 182 7.21 6.63 3.75
C ILE A 182 8.54 6.00 3.35
N LYS A 183 9.27 5.47 4.34
CA LYS A 183 10.57 4.82 4.17
C LYS A 183 10.48 3.59 3.26
N ILE A 184 9.50 2.71 3.47
CA ILE A 184 9.29 1.52 2.66
C ILE A 184 9.00 1.89 1.21
N VAL A 185 8.13 2.86 0.96
CA VAL A 185 7.85 3.33 -0.40
C VAL A 185 9.12 3.85 -1.04
N LEU A 186 9.81 4.81 -0.42
CA LEU A 186 11.02 5.42 -0.97
C LEU A 186 12.15 4.41 -1.18
N ARG A 187 12.34 3.44 -0.28
CA ARG A 187 13.38 2.41 -0.43
C ARG A 187 13.17 1.51 -1.64
N ASN A 188 11.91 1.20 -1.97
CA ASN A 188 11.55 0.27 -3.03
C ASN A 188 11.38 0.92 -4.41
N LEU A 189 11.55 2.24 -4.52
CA LEU A 189 11.62 2.93 -5.81
C LEU A 189 13.01 2.82 -6.45
N ASP A 190 13.08 2.89 -7.77
CA ASP A 190 14.33 3.04 -8.49
C ASP A 190 14.91 4.45 -8.26
N SER A 191 16.23 4.61 -8.29
CA SER A 191 16.90 5.88 -7.97
C SER A 191 16.36 7.06 -8.80
N CYS A 192 16.18 6.86 -10.11
CA CYS A 192 15.62 7.88 -11.00
C CYS A 192 14.19 8.28 -10.61
N ASP A 193 13.37 7.31 -10.17
CA ASP A 193 11.99 7.56 -9.76
C ASP A 193 11.92 8.29 -8.41
N LYS A 194 12.87 8.04 -7.49
CA LYS A 194 12.98 8.79 -6.22
C LYS A 194 13.28 10.27 -6.49
N VAL A 195 14.30 10.55 -7.29
CA VAL A 195 14.68 11.94 -7.64
C VAL A 195 13.52 12.65 -8.32
N ARG A 196 12.86 11.97 -9.25
CA ARG A 196 11.70 12.51 -9.97
C ARG A 196 10.51 12.81 -9.04
N LEU A 197 10.22 11.90 -8.10
CA LEU A 197 9.17 12.08 -7.11
C LEU A 197 9.42 13.32 -6.24
N LEU A 198 10.61 13.41 -5.63
CA LEU A 198 10.96 14.52 -4.73
C LEU A 198 11.11 15.86 -5.44
N SER A 199 11.54 15.85 -6.70
CA SER A 199 11.60 17.06 -7.55
C SER A 199 10.22 17.51 -8.02
N GLY A 200 9.19 16.67 -7.89
CA GLY A 200 7.83 16.99 -8.30
C GLY A 200 7.22 18.09 -7.43
N HIS A 201 6.56 19.07 -8.08
CA HIS A 201 5.92 20.20 -7.40
C HIS A 201 4.91 19.80 -6.31
N LYS A 202 4.21 18.66 -6.46
CA LYS A 202 3.29 18.16 -5.43
C LYS A 202 4.02 17.67 -4.19
N PHE A 203 5.14 16.97 -4.37
CA PHE A 203 5.97 16.50 -3.26
C PHE A 203 6.70 17.67 -2.60
N PHE A 204 7.16 18.65 -3.38
CA PHE A 204 7.67 19.93 -2.86
C PHE A 204 6.67 20.57 -1.89
N LYS A 205 5.39 20.69 -2.26
CA LYS A 205 4.36 21.24 -1.35
C LYS A 205 4.25 20.46 -0.03
N LEU A 206 4.39 19.14 -0.09
CA LEU A 206 4.37 18.29 1.11
C LEU A 206 5.61 18.52 1.99
N LEU A 207 6.80 18.62 1.38
CA LEU A 207 8.02 18.93 2.12
C LEU A 207 8.01 20.35 2.69
N SER A 208 7.53 21.34 1.95
CA SER A 208 7.31 22.71 2.43
C SER A 208 6.40 22.71 3.65
N PHE A 209 5.29 21.95 3.61
CA PHE A 209 4.41 21.80 4.76
C PHE A 209 5.14 21.22 5.98
N LEU A 210 5.95 20.18 5.78
CA LEU A 210 6.76 19.57 6.86
C LEU A 210 7.78 20.56 7.45
N VAL A 211 8.49 21.32 6.60
CA VAL A 211 9.43 22.37 7.01
C VAL A 211 8.71 23.44 7.82
N GLU A 212 7.56 23.92 7.37
CA GLU A 212 6.76 24.92 8.08
C GLU A 212 6.27 24.44 9.44
N LYS A 213 5.93 23.15 9.54
CA LYS A 213 5.54 22.48 10.79
C LYS A 213 6.73 21.99 11.62
N GLU A 214 7.96 22.26 11.19
CA GLU A 214 9.20 21.86 11.84
C GLU A 214 9.30 20.34 12.10
N LYS A 215 8.67 19.55 11.22
CA LYS A 215 8.71 18.08 11.24
C LYS A 215 9.98 17.56 10.59
N TRP A 216 11.12 18.02 11.10
CA TRP A 216 12.45 17.80 10.53
C TRP A 216 12.82 16.32 10.37
N HIS A 217 12.40 15.47 11.30
CA HIS A 217 12.64 14.02 11.22
C HIS A 217 12.04 13.39 9.95
N LEU A 218 10.86 13.85 9.48
CA LEU A 218 10.26 13.37 8.23
C LEU A 218 10.91 14.00 7.00
N VAL A 219 11.34 15.28 7.10
CA VAL A 219 12.10 15.95 6.02
C VAL A 219 13.40 15.20 5.77
N GLU A 220 14.18 14.96 6.83
CA GLU A 220 15.44 14.23 6.80
C GLU A 220 15.25 12.80 6.30
N LEU A 221 14.19 12.11 6.73
CA LEU A 221 13.84 10.78 6.23
C LEU A 221 13.58 10.77 4.72
N CYS A 222 12.71 11.66 4.24
CA CYS A 222 12.35 11.72 2.83
C CYS A 222 13.57 11.96 1.93
N ILE A 223 14.40 12.93 2.29
CA ILE A 223 15.59 13.29 1.51
C ILE A 223 16.65 12.19 1.64
N GLY A 224 16.93 11.71 2.85
CA GLY A 224 17.96 10.71 3.12
C GLY A 224 17.69 9.35 2.46
N GLU A 225 16.44 8.94 2.35
CA GLU A 225 16.09 7.68 1.66
C GLU A 225 16.15 7.80 0.13
N ALA A 226 15.95 9.01 -0.40
CA ALA A 226 15.88 9.28 -1.82
C ALA A 226 17.25 9.58 -2.45
N MET A 227 18.08 10.37 -1.78
CA MET A 227 19.33 10.89 -2.34
C MET A 227 20.50 9.93 -2.07
N ARG A 228 21.08 9.36 -3.13
CA ARG A 228 22.16 8.36 -3.00
C ARG A 228 23.49 8.83 -3.59
N SER A 229 23.47 9.86 -4.43
CA SER A 229 24.65 10.43 -5.05
C SER A 229 24.70 11.95 -4.90
N LYS A 230 25.89 12.54 -5.00
CA LYS A 230 26.07 14.01 -4.99
C LYS A 230 25.28 14.68 -6.12
N GLU A 231 25.18 14.03 -7.28
CA GLU A 231 24.38 14.51 -8.41
C GLU A 231 22.90 14.66 -8.04
N ASP A 232 22.31 13.67 -7.35
CA ASP A 232 20.90 13.70 -6.93
C ASP A 232 20.63 14.90 -6.00
N TRP A 233 21.54 15.16 -5.06
CA TRP A 233 21.47 16.29 -4.15
C TRP A 233 21.49 17.63 -4.90
N GLU A 234 22.39 17.79 -5.87
CA GLU A 234 22.48 19.02 -6.67
C GLU A 234 21.23 19.24 -7.54
N ILE A 235 20.69 18.18 -8.14
CA ILE A 235 19.42 18.24 -8.89
C ILE A 235 18.29 18.73 -7.98
N LEU A 236 18.13 18.09 -6.82
CA LEU A 236 17.08 18.43 -5.87
C LEU A 236 17.23 19.87 -5.36
N LYS A 237 18.45 20.26 -5.01
CA LYS A 237 18.77 21.62 -4.55
C LYS A 237 18.39 22.66 -5.60
N LYS A 238 18.78 22.46 -6.87
CA LYS A 238 18.42 23.38 -7.96
C LYS A 238 16.91 23.52 -8.09
N VAL A 239 16.19 22.40 -8.11
CA VAL A 239 14.73 22.39 -8.23
C VAL A 239 14.07 23.14 -7.08
N TYR A 240 14.56 22.99 -5.85
CA TYR A 240 13.97 23.63 -4.68
C TYR A 240 14.33 25.12 -4.62
N MET A 241 15.56 25.51 -4.95
CA MET A 241 15.96 26.92 -5.05
C MET A 241 15.09 27.70 -6.04
N ASP A 242 14.74 27.08 -7.18
CA ASP A 242 13.87 27.68 -8.19
C ASP A 242 12.42 27.82 -7.67
N GLN A 243 11.94 26.86 -6.86
CA GLN A 243 10.59 26.86 -6.27
C GLN A 243 10.46 27.70 -4.99
N THR A 244 11.56 28.09 -4.34
CA THR A 244 11.57 28.84 -3.07
C THR A 244 12.17 30.23 -3.20
N THR A 245 12.14 30.84 -4.39
CA THR A 245 12.69 32.18 -4.63
C THR A 245 12.14 33.25 -3.65
N TRP A 246 10.90 33.08 -3.19
CA TRP A 246 10.22 33.92 -2.20
C TRP A 246 10.61 33.70 -0.73
N CYS A 247 11.33 32.62 -0.38
CA CYS A 247 11.62 32.23 1.01
C CYS A 247 13.10 32.38 1.42
N ARG A 248 13.93 33.07 0.62
CA ARG A 248 15.40 33.12 0.83
C ARG A 248 15.85 33.72 2.18
N GLY A 249 15.02 34.50 2.85
CA GLY A 249 15.30 35.07 4.18
C GLY A 249 14.77 34.26 5.36
N ASP A 250 14.02 33.18 5.10
CA ASP A 250 13.39 32.38 6.15
C ASP A 250 14.40 31.43 6.80
N ARG A 251 14.49 31.47 8.13
CA ARG A 251 15.39 30.62 8.92
C ARG A 251 15.14 29.12 8.71
N LYS A 252 13.88 28.70 8.52
CA LYS A 252 13.52 27.30 8.28
C LYS A 252 14.07 26.85 6.92
N TRP A 253 13.87 27.67 5.89
CA TRP A 253 14.40 27.37 4.55
C TRP A 253 15.92 27.39 4.49
N LYS A 254 16.57 28.28 5.26
CA LYS A 254 18.02 28.24 5.44
C LYS A 254 18.50 26.89 6.00
N ARG A 255 17.86 26.39 7.07
CA ARG A 255 18.16 25.05 7.63
C ARG A 255 17.93 23.93 6.61
N PHE A 256 16.88 24.03 5.80
CA PHE A 256 16.59 23.06 4.75
C PHE A 256 17.70 23.02 3.69
N PHE A 257 18.21 24.17 3.25
CA PHE A 257 19.33 24.21 2.29
C PHE A 257 20.66 23.75 2.91
N GLU A 258 20.92 24.05 4.19
CA GLU A 258 22.08 23.51 4.92
C GLU A 258 22.03 21.98 5.02
N LEU A 259 20.84 21.38 5.13
CA LEU A 259 20.64 19.93 5.05
C LEU A 259 21.01 19.39 3.66
N LEU A 260 20.60 20.08 2.59
CA LEU A 260 20.94 19.71 1.21
C LEU A 260 22.43 19.85 0.90
N ASP A 261 23.12 20.79 1.54
CA ASP A 261 24.56 21.02 1.40
C ASP A 261 25.42 19.96 2.14
N GLY A 262 24.80 18.96 2.75
CA GLY A 262 25.48 17.87 3.45
C GLY A 262 26.12 18.29 4.77
N THR A 263 25.94 19.54 5.21
CA THR A 263 26.52 20.06 6.45
C THR A 263 25.81 19.54 7.70
N GLY A 264 24.58 19.00 7.55
CA GLY A 264 23.80 18.39 8.63
C GLY A 264 23.82 16.85 8.70
N VAL A 265 24.33 16.16 7.68
CA VAL A 265 24.21 14.68 7.58
C VAL A 265 25.38 13.94 8.25
N SER A 266 26.51 14.62 8.52
CA SER A 266 27.67 14.00 9.17
C SER A 266 27.46 13.65 10.65
N ALA A 267 26.38 14.11 11.29
CA ALA A 267 26.14 13.87 12.70
C ALA A 267 25.24 12.66 13.02
N SER A 268 24.39 12.19 12.09
CA SER A 268 23.36 11.19 12.40
C SER A 268 23.45 9.89 11.60
N VAL A 269 24.07 9.87 10.42
CA VAL A 269 24.13 8.66 9.58
C VAL A 269 25.27 7.71 9.99
N THR A 270 26.25 8.17 10.77
CA THR A 270 27.39 7.35 11.24
C THR A 270 27.22 6.80 12.67
N LYS A 271 26.02 6.91 13.29
CA LYS A 271 25.76 6.39 14.65
C LYS A 271 24.69 5.30 14.74
N CYS A 272 24.44 4.58 13.66
CA CYS A 272 23.65 3.35 13.66
C CYS A 272 24.34 2.27 12.81
N SER A 273 25.56 1.90 13.19
CA SER A 273 26.21 0.67 12.74
C SER A 273 27.34 0.39 13.73
N GLU A 274 27.31 -0.78 14.37
CA GLU A 274 28.38 -1.44 15.15
C GLU A 274 28.40 -1.36 16.69
N ASP A 275 27.72 -0.44 17.38
CA ASP A 275 27.86 -0.36 18.87
C ASP A 275 26.75 -1.06 19.69
N GLU A 276 25.63 -1.47 19.07
CA GLU A 276 24.52 -2.17 19.77
C GLU A 276 24.70 -3.70 19.86
N THR A 277 25.55 -4.30 19.02
CA THR A 277 25.86 -5.74 19.08
C THR A 277 26.96 -6.05 20.11
N LEU A 278 27.85 -5.10 20.41
CA LEU A 278 28.95 -5.29 21.37
C LEU A 278 28.54 -5.06 22.84
N THR A 279 27.55 -4.20 23.09
CA THR A 279 27.02 -3.96 24.44
C THR A 279 26.02 -5.03 24.90
N LYS A 280 25.27 -5.65 23.97
CA LYS A 280 24.36 -6.77 24.31
C LYS A 280 25.11 -8.07 24.62
N ALA A 281 26.21 -8.36 23.91
CA ALA A 281 27.02 -9.55 24.16
C ALA A 281 27.75 -9.51 25.52
N LYS A 282 28.16 -8.32 25.99
CA LYS A 282 28.78 -8.16 27.32
C LYS A 282 27.80 -8.18 28.49
N ARG A 283 26.52 -7.85 28.28
CA ARG A 283 25.49 -7.93 29.33
C ARG A 283 25.03 -9.37 29.60
N ILE A 284 24.99 -10.21 28.57
CA ILE A 284 24.58 -11.61 28.71
C ILE A 284 25.66 -12.43 29.45
N SER A 285 26.96 -12.15 29.25
CA SER A 285 28.01 -12.89 29.96
C SER A 285 28.13 -12.53 31.45
N SER A 286 27.74 -11.31 31.84
CA SER A 286 27.77 -10.87 33.24
C SER A 286 26.54 -11.32 34.06
N GLU A 287 25.43 -11.62 33.40
CA GLU A 287 24.20 -12.11 34.06
C GLU A 287 24.23 -13.63 34.29
N GLU A 288 24.92 -14.41 33.44
CA GLU A 288 25.14 -15.85 33.67
C GLU A 288 26.09 -16.14 34.85
N GLU A 289 27.12 -15.32 35.08
CA GLU A 289 28.01 -15.48 36.25
C GLU A 289 27.31 -15.11 37.58
N ALA A 290 26.34 -14.20 37.57
CA ALA A 290 25.57 -13.83 38.76
C ALA A 290 24.51 -14.88 39.16
N TYR A 291 24.02 -15.67 38.19
CA TYR A 291 23.00 -16.69 38.44
C TYR A 291 23.60 -17.99 39.03
N ASP A 292 24.89 -18.27 38.81
CA ASP A 292 25.54 -19.49 39.31
C ASP A 292 26.08 -19.35 40.75
N LEU A 293 26.37 -18.13 41.21
CA LEU A 293 26.82 -17.86 42.59
C LEU A 293 25.70 -17.93 43.62
N THR A 294 24.44 -17.73 43.22
CA THR A 294 23.29 -17.71 44.15
C THR A 294 22.72 -19.11 44.45
N LYS A 295 23.08 -20.14 43.68
CA LYS A 295 22.62 -21.52 43.90
C LYS A 295 23.45 -22.32 44.92
N LYS A 296 24.65 -21.85 45.28
CA LYS A 296 25.56 -22.55 46.22
C LYS A 296 25.28 -22.28 47.70
N HIS A 297 24.33 -21.42 48.06
CA HIS A 297 24.12 -20.98 49.46
C HIS A 297 22.82 -21.42 50.15
N LYS A 298 22.10 -22.43 49.62
CA LYS A 298 20.96 -23.05 50.33
C LYS A 298 21.07 -24.57 50.35
N ARG A 299 21.98 -25.06 51.18
CA ARG A 299 21.90 -26.39 51.81
C ARG A 299 22.35 -26.25 53.27
N HIS A 300 21.38 -26.13 54.16
CA HIS A 300 21.35 -26.72 55.50
C HIS A 300 19.91 -26.66 56.00
#